data_AF-A0AAX4HM81-F1
#
_entry.id   AF-A0AAX4HM81-F1
#
_cell.length_a   1.000
_cell.length_b   1.000
_cell.length_c   1.000
_cell.angle_alpha   90.00
_cell.angle_beta   90.00
_cell.angle_gamma   90.00
#
_symmetry.space_group_name_H-M   'P 1'
#
loop_
_entity.id
_entity.type
_entity.pdbx_description
1 polymer ?
#
loop_
_entity_poly.entity_id
_entity_poly.type
_entity_poly.pdbx_seq_one_letter_code
_entity_poly.pdbx_strand_id
1 'polypeptide(L)'
;MMDKTYTQFQKKIVPYLDGSLSAEETAEFEAFVHTHPEFGAQIKSKEEEIQGLKAMIPMPVLTRESQETLESEIRTSIFNLLKEEPKGLFDSVRIKFEDWFSR
;
A
#
# COMPACT_ATOMS: atom_id res chain seq x y z
N MET A 1 -37.50 -6.47 -10.28
CA MET A 1 -36.85 -6.88 -9.01
C MET A 1 -35.36 -6.88 -9.29
N MET A 2 -34.56 -6.06 -8.62
CA MET A 2 -33.09 -6.19 -8.71
C MET A 2 -32.69 -7.49 -8.01
N ASP A 3 -31.90 -8.30 -8.69
CA ASP A 3 -31.47 -9.60 -8.18
C ASP A 3 -30.60 -9.39 -6.93
N LYS A 4 -30.82 -10.17 -5.87
CA LYS A 4 -30.09 -9.99 -4.60
C LYS A 4 -28.58 -10.09 -4.80
N THR A 5 -28.16 -10.92 -5.75
CA THR A 5 -26.78 -11.10 -6.19
C THR A 5 -26.21 -9.81 -6.78
N TYR A 6 -26.96 -9.12 -7.65
CA TYR A 6 -26.52 -7.87 -8.28
C TYR A 6 -26.15 -6.81 -7.24
N THR A 7 -27.00 -6.61 -6.23
CA THR A 7 -26.76 -5.67 -5.14
C THR A 7 -25.55 -6.06 -4.27
N GLN A 8 -25.28 -7.36 -4.11
CA GLN A 8 -24.09 -7.83 -3.39
C GLN A 8 -22.81 -7.49 -4.14
N PHE A 9 -22.75 -7.78 -5.44
CA PHE A 9 -21.60 -7.43 -6.27
C PHE A 9 -21.42 -5.91 -6.37
N GLN A 10 -22.51 -5.13 -6.42
CA GLN A 10 -22.40 -3.67 -6.45
C GLN A 10 -21.70 -3.11 -5.22
N LYS A 11 -21.90 -3.73 -4.04
CA LYS A 11 -21.21 -3.35 -2.80
C LYS A 11 -19.73 -3.73 -2.80
N LYS A 12 -19.30 -4.68 -3.62
CA LYS A 12 -17.89 -5.11 -3.75
C LYS A 12 -17.04 -4.15 -4.58
N ILE A 13 -17.63 -3.19 -5.31
CA ILE A 13 -16.89 -2.25 -6.18
C ILE A 13 -15.85 -1.42 -5.40
N VAL A 14 -16.24 -0.82 -4.26
CA VAL A 14 -15.31 0.01 -3.48
C VAL A 14 -14.22 -0.84 -2.81
N PRO A 15 -14.56 -1.96 -2.13
CA PRO A 15 -13.57 -2.90 -1.61
C PRO A 15 -12.59 -3.47 -2.66
N TYR A 16 -13.05 -3.62 -3.90
CA TYR A 16 -12.20 -4.04 -5.01
C TYR A 16 -11.18 -2.95 -5.38
N LEU A 17 -11.63 -1.69 -5.44
CA LEU A 17 -10.78 -0.56 -5.81
C LEU A 17 -9.77 -0.15 -4.73
N ASP A 18 -10.09 -0.35 -3.45
CA ASP A 18 -9.16 -0.08 -2.33
C ASP A 18 -8.27 -1.28 -1.95
N GLY A 19 -8.52 -2.45 -2.55
CA GLY A 19 -7.74 -3.67 -2.32
C GLY A 19 -8.08 -4.41 -1.02
N SER A 20 -9.22 -4.10 -0.38
CA SER A 20 -9.64 -4.74 0.87
C SER A 20 -10.37 -6.08 0.69
N LEU A 21 -10.73 -6.46 -0.54
CA LEU A 21 -11.26 -7.80 -0.81
C LEU A 21 -10.21 -8.89 -0.58
N SER A 22 -10.66 -10.04 -0.09
CA SER A 22 -9.81 -11.24 -0.07
C SER A 22 -9.51 -11.71 -1.50
N ALA A 23 -8.49 -12.55 -1.66
CA ALA A 23 -8.12 -13.10 -2.97
C ALA A 23 -9.26 -13.92 -3.61
N GLU A 24 -10.02 -14.65 -2.79
CA GLU A 24 -11.18 -15.42 -3.24
C GLU A 24 -12.31 -14.51 -3.73
N GLU A 25 -12.66 -13.48 -2.94
CA GLU A 25 -13.70 -12.51 -3.31
C GLU A 25 -13.32 -11.68 -4.55
N THR A 26 -12.02 -11.38 -4.70
CA THR A 26 -11.48 -10.67 -5.87
C THR A 26 -11.68 -11.52 -7.13
N ALA A 27 -11.29 -12.79 -7.11
CA ALA A 27 -11.46 -13.68 -8.25
C ALA A 27 -12.94 -13.89 -8.62
N GLU A 28 -13.81 -14.04 -7.62
CA GLU A 28 -15.26 -14.13 -7.83
C GLU A 28 -15.82 -12.84 -8.45
N PHE A 29 -15.40 -11.68 -7.94
CA PHE A 29 -15.81 -10.37 -8.45
C PHE A 29 -15.35 -10.15 -9.89
N GLU A 30 -14.11 -10.48 -10.23
CA GLU A 30 -13.57 -10.36 -11.60
C GLU A 30 -14.31 -11.27 -12.59
N ALA A 31 -14.62 -12.52 -12.20
CA ALA A 31 -15.42 -13.42 -13.02
C ALA A 31 -16.84 -12.87 -13.26
N PHE A 32 -17.44 -12.25 -12.24
CA PHE A 32 -18.75 -11.60 -12.35
C PHE A 32 -18.69 -10.37 -13.28
N VAL A 33 -17.68 -9.52 -13.14
CA VAL A 33 -17.48 -8.34 -14.01
C VAL A 33 -17.27 -8.75 -15.47
N HIS A 34 -16.58 -9.86 -15.72
CA HIS A 34 -16.38 -10.38 -17.08
C HIS A 34 -17.70 -10.75 -17.78
N THR A 35 -18.69 -11.20 -17.00
CA THR A 35 -20.02 -11.57 -17.52
C THR A 35 -21.02 -10.41 -17.49
N HIS A 36 -20.72 -9.33 -16.76
CA HIS A 36 -21.58 -8.15 -16.57
C HIS A 36 -20.81 -6.86 -16.86
N PRO A 37 -20.59 -6.50 -18.14
CA PRO A 37 -19.74 -5.39 -18.55
C PRO A 37 -20.19 -4.02 -18.00
N GLU A 38 -21.45 -3.86 -17.62
CA GLU A 38 -21.97 -2.67 -16.94
C GLU A 38 -21.28 -2.40 -15.59
N PHE A 39 -20.73 -3.43 -14.95
CA PHE A 39 -19.91 -3.25 -13.75
C PHE A 39 -18.55 -2.64 -14.08
N GLY A 40 -17.97 -2.96 -15.24
CA GLY A 40 -16.74 -2.32 -15.69
C GLY A 40 -16.88 -0.79 -15.81
N ALA A 41 -18.01 -0.33 -16.34
CA ALA A 41 -18.32 1.10 -16.39
C ALA A 41 -18.49 1.72 -15.00
N GLN A 42 -19.16 1.03 -14.07
CA GLN A 42 -19.33 1.49 -12.68
C GLN A 42 -18.00 1.55 -11.92
N ILE A 43 -17.13 0.54 -12.09
CA ILE A 43 -15.78 0.50 -11.51
C ILE A 43 -14.98 1.70 -12.00
N LYS A 44 -14.94 1.94 -13.32
CA LYS A 44 -14.22 3.07 -13.90
C LYS A 44 -14.74 4.41 -13.37
N SER A 45 -16.05 4.60 -13.31
CA SER A 45 -16.65 5.82 -12.77
C SER A 45 -16.27 6.05 -11.30
N LYS A 46 -16.21 4.98 -10.49
CA LYS A 46 -15.78 5.06 -9.09
C LYS A 46 -14.29 5.32 -8.96
N GLU A 47 -13.48 4.76 -9.84
CA GLU A 47 -12.04 5.02 -9.89
C GLU A 47 -11.75 6.50 -10.20
N GLU A 48 -12.44 7.08 -11.18
CA GLU A 48 -12.34 8.51 -11.51
C GLU A 48 -12.76 9.41 -10.34
N GLU A 49 -13.83 9.05 -9.62
CA GLU A 49 -14.26 9.75 -8.40
C GLU A 49 -13.19 9.70 -7.31
N ILE A 50 -12.60 8.52 -7.06
CA ILE A 50 -11.52 8.34 -6.08
C ILE A 50 -10.27 9.15 -6.47
N GLN A 51 -9.90 9.16 -7.76
CA GLN A 51 -8.76 9.96 -8.24
C GLN A 51 -9.02 11.46 -8.09
N GLY A 52 -10.23 11.93 -8.39
CA GLY A 52 -10.64 13.32 -8.18
C GLY A 52 -10.55 13.72 -6.70
N LEU A 53 -11.04 12.87 -5.79
CA LEU A 53 -10.91 13.09 -4.36
C LEU A 53 -9.45 13.11 -3.90
N LYS A 54 -8.61 12.18 -4.39
CA LYS A 54 -7.17 12.16 -4.08
C LYS A 54 -6.46 13.45 -4.52
N ALA A 55 -6.85 14.03 -5.65
CA ALA A 55 -6.29 15.29 -6.12
C ALA A 55 -6.69 16.51 -5.26
N MET A 56 -7.81 16.42 -4.56
CA MET A 56 -8.26 17.46 -3.62
C MET A 56 -7.58 17.35 -2.25
N ILE A 57 -7.01 16.20 -1.91
CA ILE A 57 -6.24 16.04 -0.68
C ILE A 57 -4.91 16.78 -0.88
N PRO A 58 -4.63 17.84 -0.10
CA PRO A 58 -3.33 18.51 -0.19
C PRO A 58 -2.26 17.50 0.19
N MET A 59 -1.45 17.09 -0.79
CA MET A 59 -0.28 16.27 -0.53
C MET A 59 0.67 17.11 0.34
N PRO A 60 0.97 16.69 1.58
CA PRO A 60 1.99 17.38 2.35
C PRO A 60 3.29 17.23 1.56
N VAL A 61 3.77 18.34 1.01
CA VAL A 61 5.12 18.40 0.44
C VAL A 61 6.04 18.22 1.63
N LEU A 62 6.67 17.05 1.73
CA LEU A 62 7.80 16.87 2.64
C LEU A 62 8.83 17.92 2.25
N THR A 63 9.02 18.91 3.11
CA THR A 63 10.07 19.91 2.87
C THR A 63 11.41 19.17 2.90
N ARG A 64 12.40 19.72 2.20
CA ARG A 64 13.77 19.19 2.23
C ARG A 64 14.29 19.08 3.68
N GLU A 65 13.93 20.03 4.53
CA GLU A 65 14.23 20.02 5.96
C GLU A 65 13.59 18.82 6.69
N SER A 66 12.32 18.50 6.42
CA SER A 66 11.66 17.31 7.00
C SER A 66 12.29 16.00 6.51
N GLN A 67 12.75 15.95 5.26
CA GLN A 67 13.48 14.78 4.73
C GLN A 67 14.84 14.61 5.40
N GLU A 68 15.61 15.70 5.52
CA GLU A 68 16.92 15.69 6.19
C GLU A 68 16.78 15.33 7.68
N THR A 69 15.72 15.81 8.34
CA THR A 69 15.40 15.45 9.73
C THR A 69 15.09 13.96 9.84
N LEU A 70 14.20 13.43 9.01
CA LEU A 70 13.84 12.01 9.00
C LEU A 70 15.07 11.11 8.74
N GLU A 71 15.93 11.49 7.79
CA GLU A 71 17.19 10.77 7.55
C GLU A 71 18.11 10.78 8.76
N SER A 72 18.23 11.92 9.44
CA SER A 72 19.07 12.03 10.64
C SER A 72 18.53 11.18 11.80
N GLU A 73 17.21 11.12 11.97
CA GLU A 73 16.55 10.27 12.96
C GLU A 73 16.75 8.78 12.63
N ILE A 74 16.63 8.38 11.37
CA ILE A 74 16.88 7.00 10.92
C ILE A 74 18.34 6.63 11.19
N ARG A 75 19.30 7.48 10.79
CA ARG A 75 20.74 7.23 11.03
C ARG A 75 21.05 7.11 12.53
N THR A 76 20.46 7.98 13.34
CA THR A 76 20.65 7.95 14.80
C THR A 76 20.05 6.68 15.41
N SER A 77 18.88 6.27 14.95
CA SER A 77 18.23 5.03 15.39
C SER A 77 19.05 3.80 15.04
N ILE A 78 19.56 3.72 13.80
CA ILE A 78 20.48 2.65 13.37
C ILE A 78 21.75 2.66 14.21
N PHE A 79 22.35 3.82 14.41
CA PHE A 79 23.57 3.94 15.20
C PHE A 79 23.38 3.48 16.65
N ASN A 80 22.28 3.86 17.28
CA ASN A 80 21.96 3.43 18.64
C ASN A 80 21.74 1.91 18.72
N LEU A 81 21.01 1.33 17.76
CA LEU A 81 20.82 -0.12 17.65
C LEU A 81 22.13 -0.88 17.43
N LEU A 82 23.09 -0.29 16.72
CA LEU A 82 24.43 -0.87 16.49
C LEU A 82 25.42 -0.61 17.64
N LYS A 83 25.14 0.38 18.50
CA LYS A 83 25.96 0.72 19.68
C LYS A 83 25.58 -0.06 20.91
N GLU A 84 24.33 -0.53 21.02
CA GLU A 84 23.96 -1.47 22.08
C GLU A 84 24.81 -2.74 21.94
N GLU A 85 25.58 -3.08 22.99
CA GLU A 85 26.44 -4.25 23.00
C GLU A 85 25.61 -5.51 22.68
N PRO A 86 26.06 -6.35 21.73
CA PRO A 86 25.32 -7.54 21.36
C PRO A 86 25.31 -8.50 22.56
N LYS A 87 24.16 -8.60 23.25
CA LYS A 87 23.84 -9.80 24.02
C LYS A 87 23.44 -10.90 23.03
N GLY A 88 24.46 -11.43 22.35
CA GLY A 88 24.50 -12.69 21.61
C GLY A 88 23.38 -12.95 20.61
N LEU A 89 23.59 -12.61 19.33
CA LEU A 89 23.03 -13.29 18.13
C LEU A 89 23.39 -12.59 16.79
N PHE A 90 23.87 -11.34 16.80
CA PHE A 90 23.99 -10.50 15.58
C PHE A 90 25.39 -10.39 14.94
N ASP A 91 26.37 -11.21 15.35
CA ASP A 91 27.73 -11.17 14.76
C ASP A 91 27.75 -11.53 13.26
N SER A 92 26.74 -12.26 12.75
CA SER A 92 26.64 -12.64 11.35
C SER A 92 26.09 -11.55 10.42
N VAL A 93 25.41 -10.53 10.97
CA VAL A 93 24.81 -9.43 10.19
C VAL A 93 25.82 -8.32 9.92
N ARG A 94 26.76 -8.10 10.85
CA ARG A 94 27.80 -7.07 10.74
C ARG A 94 28.72 -7.28 9.53
N ILE A 95 29.08 -8.54 9.25
CA ILE A 95 29.99 -8.89 8.14
C ILE A 95 29.34 -8.57 6.77
N LYS A 96 28.02 -8.74 6.63
CA LYS A 96 27.33 -8.49 5.35
C LYS A 96 27.16 -7.01 5.02
N PHE A 97 27.21 -6.13 6.02
CA PHE A 97 26.99 -4.69 5.83
C PHE A 97 28.25 -3.96 5.35
N GLU A 98 29.45 -4.38 5.80
CA GLU A 98 30.74 -3.82 5.35
C GLU A 98 31.03 -4.15 3.87
N ASP A 99 30.62 -5.33 3.39
CA ASP A 99 30.76 -5.73 1.99
C ASP A 99 29.82 -4.97 1.03
N TRP A 100 28.71 -4.43 1.53
CA TRP A 100 27.73 -3.70 0.71
C TRP A 100 28.12 -2.25 0.44
N PHE A 101 28.85 -1.60 1.37
CA PHE A 101 29.37 -0.24 1.20
C PHE A 101 30.75 -0.17 0.54
N SER A 102 31.42 -1.31 0.37
CA SER A 102 32.75 -1.39 -0.25
C SER A 102 32.70 -1.66 -1.77
N ARG A 103 31.55 -1.45 -2.41
CA ARG A 103 31.32 -1.70 -3.84
C ARG A 103 30.86 -0.48 -4.60
#